data_AF-A0A256W783-F1
#
_entry.id   AF-A0A256W783-F1
#
_cell.length_a   1.000
_cell.length_b   1.000
_cell.length_c   1.000
_cell.angle_alpha   90.00
_cell.angle_beta   90.00
_cell.angle_gamma   90.00
#
_symmetry.space_group_name_H-M   'P 1'
#
loop_
_entity.id
_entity.type
_entity.pdbx_description
1 polymer ?
#
loop_
_entity_poly.entity_id
_entity_poly.type
_entity_poly.pdbx_seq_one_letter_code
_entity_poly.pdbx_strand_id
1 'polypeptide(L)'
;MGNINKIVYFLLTALLISCGASKEEKLEAKQMSEAPVWVKQRPINNMYYVGIAKISKASYSNYSEAAKKMALNDLASEISVTIESNTIVSSVEDNGGFKSDFSRYIEMEMRNDLEGYTMVAEYETGRMYMVYYRLSKQKWRSIQAKRKKAAADRAYTQYSQAQKEIKDLNYNSAIMTLTNSLLELKKYWNEPVYHTIGDEDKRLDIEIRSQLSEMLSEIKLVLSSENIVLNTKNSFSSKVGLKVVNKNGNILKGFPIRISYRKASLPYQATIFSEDKMSKIALDKIKFSKTTTYVKLQLEKDKLLSIKAEDKKMLKFINDAFQTNPILLAVDFELPVIYIKDKTDSKYSHYVKDAVAQSVGNKGFTIVDNLRKSDMIMEINSHENFKNQNSKIQIAYVSYSAVVKDRIKRETIYTFSSEKYKGADYKLDVALEKSYIKIAEEIRNNSFGDLLNAILY
;
A
#
# COMPACT_ATOMS: atom_id res chain seq x y z
N MET A 1 13.55 38.65 -71.42
CA MET A 1 12.44 39.31 -70.70
C MET A 1 11.09 38.77 -71.18
N GLY A 2 10.72 37.53 -70.81
CA GLY A 2 9.52 36.87 -71.39
C GLY A 2 8.65 36.04 -70.45
N ASN A 3 9.05 35.80 -69.19
CA ASN A 3 8.34 34.84 -68.32
C ASN A 3 7.83 35.40 -66.97
N ILE A 4 8.06 36.68 -66.65
CA ILE A 4 7.55 37.28 -65.40
C ILE A 4 6.09 37.75 -65.55
N ASN A 5 5.69 38.25 -66.72
CA ASN A 5 4.32 38.76 -66.92
C ASN A 5 3.25 37.66 -66.99
N LYS A 6 3.58 36.42 -67.38
CA LYS A 6 2.59 35.32 -67.41
C LYS A 6 2.30 34.73 -66.02
N ILE A 7 3.29 34.72 -65.12
CA ILE A 7 3.12 34.22 -63.75
C ILE A 7 2.34 35.22 -62.90
N VAL A 8 2.55 36.53 -63.09
CA VAL A 8 1.79 37.58 -62.38
C VAL A 8 0.32 37.59 -62.79
N TYR A 9 0.00 37.39 -64.09
CA TYR A 9 -1.40 37.30 -64.53
C TYR A 9 -2.11 36.01 -64.09
N PHE A 10 -1.38 34.89 -63.96
CA PHE A 10 -1.94 33.65 -63.43
C PHE A 10 -2.14 33.69 -61.90
N LEU A 11 -1.24 34.38 -61.16
CA LEU A 11 -1.43 34.62 -59.72
C LEU A 11 -2.55 35.63 -59.43
N LEU A 12 -2.75 36.66 -60.27
CA LEU A 12 -3.83 37.64 -60.07
C LEU A 12 -5.23 37.08 -60.39
N THR A 13 -5.33 36.10 -61.30
CA THR A 13 -6.61 35.46 -61.63
C THR A 13 -6.97 34.32 -60.68
N ALA A 14 -5.98 33.68 -60.04
CA ALA A 14 -6.21 32.71 -58.98
C ALA A 14 -6.67 33.34 -57.64
N LEU A 15 -6.44 34.64 -57.44
CA LEU A 15 -6.88 35.37 -56.23
C LEU A 15 -8.33 35.87 -56.26
N LEU A 16 -9.04 35.80 -57.39
CA LEU A 16 -10.41 36.33 -57.53
C LEU A 16 -11.53 35.28 -57.44
N ILE A 17 -11.22 34.01 -57.18
CA ILE A 17 -12.22 32.94 -57.00
C ILE A 17 -12.54 32.68 -55.51
N SER A 18 -11.88 33.37 -54.57
CA SER A 18 -11.96 33.05 -53.13
C SER A 18 -12.79 34.03 -52.28
N CYS A 19 -13.84 34.65 -52.83
CA CYS A 19 -14.78 35.44 -52.01
C CYS A 19 -16.20 35.49 -52.59
N GLY A 20 -16.80 34.32 -52.80
CA GLY A 20 -18.24 34.21 -53.01
C GLY A 20 -18.80 33.23 -52.00
N ALA A 21 -19.38 33.73 -50.89
CA ALA A 21 -20.14 32.88 -49.98
C ALA A 21 -21.16 32.08 -50.80
N SER A 22 -21.20 30.76 -50.61
CA SER A 22 -22.03 29.87 -51.42
C SER A 22 -23.52 30.27 -51.28
N LYS A 23 -24.36 29.90 -52.26
CA LYS A 23 -25.82 30.17 -52.20
C LYS A 23 -26.44 29.65 -50.89
N GLU A 24 -25.94 28.53 -50.39
CA GLU A 24 -26.32 27.93 -49.11
C GLU A 24 -25.84 28.74 -47.91
N GLU A 25 -24.62 29.30 -47.93
CA GLU A 25 -24.12 30.17 -46.85
C GLU A 25 -24.88 31.49 -46.76
N LYS A 26 -25.27 32.07 -47.90
CA LYS A 26 -26.10 33.29 -47.92
C LYS A 26 -27.52 33.01 -47.41
N LEU A 27 -28.07 31.83 -47.72
CA LEU A 27 -29.38 31.40 -47.21
C LEU A 27 -29.35 31.16 -45.69
N GLU A 28 -28.31 30.47 -45.22
CA GLU A 28 -28.08 30.22 -43.79
C GLU A 28 -27.90 31.55 -43.02
N ALA A 29 -27.12 32.49 -43.55
CA ALA A 29 -26.93 33.81 -42.96
C ALA A 29 -28.24 34.60 -42.85
N LYS A 30 -29.11 34.52 -43.86
CA LYS A 30 -30.44 35.14 -43.84
C LYS A 30 -31.37 34.47 -42.81
N GLN A 31 -31.39 33.14 -42.75
CA GLN A 31 -32.15 32.42 -41.73
C GLN A 31 -31.68 32.79 -40.31
N MET A 32 -30.36 32.87 -40.11
CA MET A 32 -29.78 33.31 -38.84
C MET A 32 -30.09 34.78 -38.51
N SER A 33 -30.22 35.68 -39.50
CA SER A 33 -30.60 37.08 -39.26
C SER A 33 -32.07 37.23 -38.88
N GLU A 34 -32.95 36.31 -39.30
CA GLU A 34 -34.37 36.26 -38.93
C GLU A 34 -34.63 35.45 -37.66
N ALA A 35 -33.60 34.77 -37.12
CA ALA A 35 -33.74 33.91 -35.95
C ALA A 35 -34.20 34.67 -34.68
N PRO A 36 -34.92 33.98 -33.76
CA PRO A 36 -35.30 34.54 -32.46
C PRO A 36 -34.10 35.05 -31.64
N VAL A 37 -34.34 36.01 -30.74
CA VAL A 37 -33.27 36.64 -29.93
C VAL A 37 -32.45 35.62 -29.15
N TRP A 38 -33.09 34.59 -28.57
CA TRP A 38 -32.41 33.54 -27.79
C TRP A 38 -31.42 32.71 -28.63
N VAL A 39 -31.64 32.63 -29.94
CA VAL A 39 -30.71 31.97 -30.87
C VAL A 39 -29.49 32.85 -31.11
N LYS A 40 -29.65 34.17 -31.14
CA LYS A 40 -28.57 35.12 -31.39
C LYS A 40 -27.74 35.39 -30.13
N GLN A 41 -28.38 35.48 -28.97
CA GLN A 41 -27.75 35.82 -27.69
C GLN A 41 -28.32 34.97 -26.56
N ARG A 42 -27.46 34.53 -25.63
CA ARG A 42 -27.87 33.76 -24.46
C ARG A 42 -28.78 34.63 -23.58
N PRO A 43 -30.02 34.20 -23.27
CA PRO A 43 -30.89 34.92 -22.36
C PRO A 43 -30.26 35.03 -20.96
N ILE A 44 -30.23 36.25 -20.40
CA ILE A 44 -29.86 36.49 -19.00
C ILE A 44 -31.15 36.49 -18.19
N ASN A 45 -31.28 35.57 -17.24
CA ASN A 45 -32.46 35.49 -16.40
C ASN A 45 -32.11 35.17 -14.95
N ASN A 46 -32.49 36.05 -14.01
CA ASN A 46 -32.21 35.85 -12.60
C ASN A 46 -33.04 34.74 -11.97
N MET A 47 -34.20 34.41 -12.53
CA MET A 47 -35.14 33.40 -12.01
C MET A 47 -34.92 32.00 -12.60
N TYR A 48 -34.20 31.87 -13.71
CA TYR A 48 -34.02 30.61 -14.42
C TYR A 48 -32.55 30.32 -14.71
N TYR A 49 -32.17 29.05 -14.61
CA TYR A 49 -31.03 28.51 -15.34
C TYR A 49 -31.43 28.26 -16.78
N VAL A 50 -30.48 28.35 -17.70
CA VAL A 50 -30.63 28.31 -19.16
C VAL A 50 -29.66 27.28 -19.73
N GLY A 51 -30.16 26.41 -20.60
CA GLY A 51 -29.32 25.48 -21.37
C GLY A 51 -29.58 25.69 -22.85
N ILE A 52 -28.56 26.02 -23.62
CA ILE A 52 -28.68 26.19 -25.07
C ILE A 52 -27.63 25.36 -25.79
N ALA A 53 -28.06 24.61 -26.79
CA ALA A 53 -27.16 23.99 -27.75
C ALA A 53 -27.44 24.49 -29.16
N LYS A 54 -26.36 24.59 -29.94
CA LYS A 54 -26.38 24.82 -31.37
C LYS A 54 -25.51 23.76 -32.02
N ILE A 55 -26.08 22.95 -32.89
CA ILE A 55 -25.33 21.88 -33.55
C ILE A 55 -25.52 21.94 -35.06
N SER A 56 -24.51 21.45 -35.78
CA SER A 56 -24.61 21.18 -37.21
C SER A 56 -25.36 19.87 -37.43
N LYS A 57 -26.37 19.88 -38.29
CA LYS A 57 -27.11 18.66 -38.67
C LYS A 57 -26.24 17.66 -39.41
N ALA A 58 -25.25 18.13 -40.17
CA ALA A 58 -24.34 17.27 -40.91
C ALA A 58 -23.42 16.45 -39.99
N SER A 59 -23.26 16.87 -38.74
CA SER A 59 -22.35 16.22 -37.79
C SER A 59 -22.99 15.06 -37.02
N TYR A 60 -24.31 14.85 -37.10
CA TYR A 60 -25.03 13.87 -36.30
C TYR A 60 -26.16 13.21 -37.10
N SER A 61 -26.25 11.87 -37.06
CA SER A 61 -27.35 11.11 -37.67
C SER A 61 -28.70 11.41 -37.01
N ASN A 62 -28.72 11.57 -35.68
CA ASN A 62 -29.87 12.05 -34.91
C ASN A 62 -29.54 13.41 -34.26
N TYR A 63 -29.51 14.46 -35.08
CA TYR A 63 -29.17 15.81 -34.63
C TYR A 63 -30.14 16.32 -33.55
N SER A 64 -31.45 16.03 -33.62
CA SER A 64 -32.40 16.52 -32.61
C SER A 64 -32.08 16.00 -31.21
N GLU A 65 -31.80 14.70 -31.08
CA GLU A 65 -31.40 14.09 -29.81
C GLU A 65 -30.04 14.61 -29.32
N ALA A 66 -29.06 14.74 -30.23
CA ALA A 66 -27.75 15.29 -29.91
C ALA A 66 -27.85 16.72 -29.36
N ALA A 67 -28.68 17.58 -29.96
CA ALA A 67 -28.88 18.95 -29.51
C ALA A 67 -29.58 19.00 -28.15
N LYS A 68 -30.60 18.16 -27.92
CA LYS A 68 -31.27 18.07 -26.62
C LYS A 68 -30.27 17.66 -25.54
N LYS A 69 -29.43 16.66 -25.79
CA LYS A 69 -28.38 16.22 -24.85
C LYS A 69 -27.35 17.31 -24.57
N MET A 70 -26.88 18.00 -25.61
CA MET A 70 -25.92 19.10 -25.46
C MET A 70 -26.52 20.29 -24.70
N ALA A 71 -27.80 20.61 -24.91
CA ALA A 71 -28.46 21.72 -24.21
C ALA A 71 -28.68 21.39 -22.73
N LEU A 72 -28.93 20.13 -22.40
CA LEU A 72 -28.97 19.66 -21.00
C LEU A 72 -27.59 19.67 -20.35
N ASN A 73 -26.53 19.34 -21.10
CA ASN A 73 -25.15 19.48 -20.60
C ASN A 73 -24.82 20.95 -20.31
N ASP A 74 -25.17 21.88 -21.20
CA ASP A 74 -25.00 23.33 -20.97
C ASP A 74 -25.75 23.80 -19.71
N LEU A 75 -27.01 23.34 -19.54
CA LEU A 75 -27.80 23.62 -18.33
C LEU A 75 -27.12 23.10 -17.06
N ALA A 76 -26.62 21.85 -17.08
CA ALA A 76 -25.93 21.25 -15.94
C ALA A 76 -24.65 22.02 -15.58
N SER A 77 -23.89 22.46 -16.59
CA SER A 77 -22.68 23.25 -16.39
C SER A 77 -22.97 24.60 -15.72
N GLU A 78 -24.02 25.31 -16.13
CA GLU A 78 -24.40 26.58 -15.49
C GLU A 78 -24.77 26.39 -14.01
N ILE A 79 -25.51 25.32 -13.70
CA ILE A 79 -25.87 24.99 -12.32
C ILE A 79 -24.62 24.63 -11.51
N SER A 80 -23.72 23.82 -12.06
CA SER A 80 -22.51 23.34 -11.39
C SER A 80 -21.58 24.51 -10.99
N VAL A 81 -21.32 25.44 -11.90
CA VAL A 81 -20.51 26.65 -11.62
C VAL A 81 -21.11 27.48 -10.47
N THR A 82 -22.45 27.55 -10.41
CA THR A 82 -23.15 28.26 -9.32
C THR A 82 -22.99 27.55 -7.97
N ILE A 83 -22.88 26.22 -7.95
CA ILE A 83 -22.69 25.43 -6.72
C ILE A 83 -21.23 25.50 -6.25
N GLU A 84 -20.27 25.39 -7.16
CA GLU A 84 -18.84 25.43 -6.86
C GLU A 84 -18.40 26.76 -6.21
N SER A 85 -18.95 27.88 -6.69
CA SER A 85 -18.66 29.23 -6.16
C SER A 85 -19.09 29.43 -4.70
N ASN A 86 -19.95 28.57 -4.14
CA ASN A 86 -20.43 28.63 -2.76
C ASN A 86 -19.72 27.65 -1.80
N THR A 87 -18.70 26.93 -2.27
CA THR A 87 -18.03 25.89 -1.47
C THR A 87 -17.10 26.50 -0.43
N ILE A 88 -17.53 26.49 0.84
CA ILE A 88 -16.79 27.01 2.01
C ILE A 88 -15.93 25.91 2.70
N VAL A 89 -15.73 24.73 2.10
CA VAL A 89 -14.89 23.69 2.74
C VAL A 89 -13.40 24.00 2.57
N SER A 90 -12.93 24.75 3.57
CA SER A 90 -11.63 24.77 4.23
C SER A 90 -10.39 24.43 3.39
N SER A 91 -9.64 25.50 3.17
CA SER A 91 -8.23 25.71 2.82
C SER A 91 -7.15 24.82 3.49
N VAL A 92 -7.47 23.65 4.04
CA VAL A 92 -6.48 22.76 4.70
C VAL A 92 -6.05 21.58 3.82
N GLU A 93 -6.77 21.26 2.72
CA GLU A 93 -6.56 20.01 1.96
C GLU A 93 -6.29 20.18 0.45
N ASP A 94 -5.89 21.34 -0.05
CA ASP A 94 -5.66 21.51 -1.50
C ASP A 94 -4.38 20.82 -2.01
N ASN A 95 -3.54 20.27 -1.13
CA ASN A 95 -2.36 19.48 -1.51
C ASN A 95 -2.70 18.08 -2.07
N GLY A 96 -3.98 17.67 -2.08
CA GLY A 96 -4.42 16.30 -2.45
C GLY A 96 -5.29 16.16 -3.71
N GLY A 97 -5.65 17.26 -4.38
CA GLY A 97 -6.54 17.23 -5.54
C GLY A 97 -8.03 17.03 -5.20
N PHE A 98 -8.42 17.16 -3.93
CA PHE A 98 -9.82 17.06 -3.47
C PHE A 98 -10.74 17.96 -4.29
N LYS A 99 -10.39 19.24 -4.42
CA LYS A 99 -11.23 20.24 -5.09
C LYS A 99 -11.54 19.85 -6.54
N SER A 100 -10.53 19.39 -7.29
CA SER A 100 -10.72 19.00 -8.70
C SER A 100 -11.60 17.77 -8.84
N ASP A 101 -11.39 16.75 -8.01
CA ASP A 101 -12.18 15.51 -8.09
C ASP A 101 -13.61 15.72 -7.57
N PHE A 102 -13.78 16.56 -6.56
CA PHE A 102 -15.09 16.97 -6.06
C PHE A 102 -15.87 17.77 -7.11
N SER A 103 -15.24 18.77 -7.76
CA SER A 103 -15.82 19.53 -8.88
C SER A 103 -16.33 18.61 -10.00
N ARG A 104 -15.48 17.69 -10.48
CA ARG A 104 -15.87 16.72 -11.52
C ARG A 104 -17.02 15.81 -11.08
N TYR A 105 -17.00 15.39 -9.82
CA TYR A 105 -18.09 14.60 -9.25
C TYR A 105 -19.40 15.39 -9.24
N ILE A 106 -19.40 16.64 -8.77
CA ILE A 106 -20.61 17.50 -8.79
C ILE A 106 -21.11 17.72 -10.21
N GLU A 107 -20.23 18.03 -11.16
CA GLU A 107 -20.61 18.21 -12.57
C GLU A 107 -21.28 16.95 -13.16
N MET A 108 -20.73 15.77 -12.86
CA MET A 108 -21.31 14.49 -13.26
C MET A 108 -22.67 14.24 -12.61
N GLU A 109 -22.78 14.43 -11.30
CA GLU A 109 -24.03 14.25 -10.58
C GLU A 109 -25.10 15.22 -11.11
N MET A 110 -24.75 16.49 -11.37
CA MET A 110 -25.68 17.47 -11.93
C MET A 110 -26.28 17.00 -13.26
N ARG A 111 -25.49 16.41 -14.16
CA ARG A 111 -26.02 15.85 -15.41
C ARG A 111 -27.03 14.72 -15.19
N ASN A 112 -26.78 13.85 -14.21
CA ASN A 112 -27.66 12.71 -13.93
C ASN A 112 -28.96 13.14 -13.21
N ASP A 113 -28.88 14.20 -12.42
CA ASP A 113 -29.93 14.60 -11.48
C ASP A 113 -30.88 15.67 -12.01
N LEU A 114 -30.64 16.19 -13.22
CA LEU A 114 -31.42 17.23 -13.86
C LEU A 114 -32.88 16.80 -14.01
N GLU A 115 -33.77 17.50 -13.32
CA GLU A 115 -35.21 17.29 -13.43
C GLU A 115 -35.96 18.62 -13.35
N GLY A 116 -37.21 18.60 -13.82
CA GLY A 116 -38.10 19.76 -13.74
C GLY A 116 -37.75 20.91 -14.69
N TYR A 117 -36.82 20.71 -15.63
CA TYR A 117 -36.54 21.60 -16.74
C TYR A 117 -37.67 21.58 -17.77
N THR A 118 -37.71 22.60 -18.63
CA THR A 118 -38.74 22.73 -19.67
C THR A 118 -38.11 23.21 -20.97
N MET A 119 -38.46 22.56 -22.08
CA MET A 119 -38.09 23.05 -23.41
C MET A 119 -38.88 24.33 -23.68
N VAL A 120 -38.17 25.42 -23.89
CA VAL A 120 -38.77 26.73 -24.15
C VAL A 120 -38.98 26.94 -25.63
N ALA A 121 -37.99 26.55 -26.43
CA ALA A 121 -38.00 26.73 -27.86
C ALA A 121 -37.03 25.77 -28.55
N GLU A 122 -37.34 25.50 -29.81
CA GLU A 122 -36.43 24.93 -30.80
C GLU A 122 -36.37 25.87 -32.00
N TYR A 123 -35.24 25.86 -32.69
CA TYR A 123 -35.08 26.61 -33.93
C TYR A 123 -34.18 25.83 -34.87
N GLU A 124 -34.50 25.89 -36.16
CA GLU A 124 -33.84 25.08 -37.17
C GLU A 124 -33.64 25.91 -38.44
N THR A 125 -32.46 25.77 -39.04
CA THR A 125 -32.11 26.33 -40.35
C THR A 125 -31.83 25.20 -41.32
N GLY A 126 -31.35 25.47 -42.54
CA GLY A 126 -30.89 24.40 -43.43
C GLY A 126 -29.80 23.54 -42.80
N ARG A 127 -28.85 24.15 -42.06
CA ARG A 127 -27.63 23.48 -41.58
C ARG A 127 -27.58 23.26 -40.07
N MET A 128 -28.30 24.05 -39.29
CA MET A 128 -28.20 24.07 -37.83
C MET A 128 -29.50 23.65 -37.17
N TYR A 129 -29.38 23.05 -35.98
CA TYR A 129 -30.49 22.80 -35.08
C TYR A 129 -30.12 23.31 -33.69
N MET A 130 -31.02 24.07 -33.08
CA MET A 130 -30.82 24.70 -31.78
C MET A 130 -31.96 24.38 -30.82
N VAL A 131 -31.60 24.13 -29.57
CA VAL A 131 -32.55 23.80 -28.49
C VAL A 131 -32.31 24.73 -27.31
N TYR A 132 -33.39 25.23 -26.72
CA TYR A 132 -33.36 26.06 -25.51
C TYR A 132 -34.18 25.42 -24.38
N TYR A 133 -33.51 25.05 -23.29
CA TYR A 133 -34.11 24.64 -22.03
C TYR A 133 -34.01 25.73 -20.96
N ARG A 134 -34.99 25.76 -20.05
CA ARG A 134 -34.91 26.54 -18.80
C ARG A 134 -35.26 25.71 -17.58
N LEU A 135 -34.71 26.07 -16.42
CA LEU A 135 -35.07 25.50 -15.12
C LEU A 135 -35.23 26.61 -14.08
N SER A 136 -36.38 26.68 -13.41
CA SER A 136 -36.59 27.67 -12.35
C SER A 136 -35.63 27.44 -11.19
N LYS A 137 -34.92 28.50 -10.77
CA LYS A 137 -34.00 28.43 -9.62
C LYS A 137 -34.73 28.09 -8.32
N GLN A 138 -35.95 28.60 -8.13
CA GLN A 138 -36.77 28.27 -6.96
C GLN A 138 -37.19 26.80 -6.96
N LYS A 139 -37.65 26.29 -8.11
CA LYS A 139 -38.03 24.88 -8.26
C LYS A 139 -36.82 23.98 -7.99
N TRP A 140 -35.67 24.30 -8.58
CA TRP A 140 -34.43 23.57 -8.36
C TRP A 140 -34.02 23.56 -6.89
N ARG A 141 -34.03 24.72 -6.21
CA ARG A 141 -33.76 24.80 -4.77
C ARG A 141 -34.70 23.92 -3.95
N SER A 142 -35.99 23.88 -4.28
CA SER A 142 -36.96 23.02 -3.57
C SER A 142 -36.69 21.53 -3.76
N ILE A 143 -36.28 21.12 -4.98
CA ILE A 143 -35.87 19.76 -5.30
C ILE A 143 -34.61 19.39 -4.51
N GLN A 144 -33.58 20.24 -4.56
CA GLN A 144 -32.34 20.01 -3.83
C GLN A 144 -32.56 19.98 -2.32
N ALA A 145 -33.43 20.84 -1.76
CA ALA A 145 -33.75 20.82 -0.33
C ALA A 145 -34.40 19.49 0.10
N LYS A 146 -35.35 18.97 -0.69
CA LYS A 146 -35.98 17.66 -0.43
C LYS A 146 -34.96 16.52 -0.53
N ARG A 147 -34.13 16.52 -1.56
CA ARG A 147 -33.08 15.50 -1.75
C ARG A 147 -32.02 15.55 -0.65
N LYS A 148 -31.61 16.76 -0.23
CA LYS A 148 -30.68 16.98 0.88
C LYS A 148 -31.25 16.48 2.19
N LYS A 149 -32.53 16.76 2.48
CA LYS A 149 -33.20 16.22 3.67
C LYS A 149 -33.22 14.69 3.64
N ALA A 150 -33.63 14.08 2.54
CA ALA A 150 -33.65 12.62 2.42
C ALA A 150 -32.25 11.99 2.57
N ALA A 151 -31.20 12.63 2.05
CA ALA A 151 -29.82 12.20 2.25
C ALA A 151 -29.38 12.34 3.72
N ALA A 152 -29.75 13.44 4.39
CA ALA A 152 -29.50 13.65 5.81
C ALA A 152 -30.18 12.57 6.67
N ASP A 153 -31.44 12.24 6.37
CA ASP A 153 -32.20 11.21 7.09
C ASP A 153 -31.54 9.81 6.93
N ARG A 154 -31.08 9.46 5.72
CA ARG A 154 -30.33 8.21 5.47
C ARG A 154 -28.97 8.19 6.17
N ALA A 155 -28.21 9.27 6.05
CA ALA A 155 -26.91 9.40 6.71
C ALA A 155 -27.07 9.29 8.23
N TYR A 156 -28.07 9.96 8.82
CA TYR A 156 -28.35 9.89 10.25
C TYR A 156 -28.76 8.49 10.70
N THR A 157 -29.56 7.78 9.90
CA THR A 157 -29.91 6.38 10.18
C THR A 157 -28.66 5.51 10.28
N GLN A 158 -27.72 5.65 9.35
CA GLN A 158 -26.44 4.94 9.37
C GLN A 158 -25.55 5.39 10.54
N TYR A 159 -25.46 6.70 10.82
CA TYR A 159 -24.73 7.22 11.98
C TYR A 159 -25.26 6.61 13.29
N SER A 160 -26.58 6.59 13.46
CA SER A 160 -27.23 5.99 14.63
C SER A 160 -26.98 4.49 14.76
N GLN A 161 -26.91 3.78 13.63
CA GLN A 161 -26.52 2.37 13.60
C GLN A 161 -25.05 2.19 14.01
N ALA A 162 -24.14 3.02 13.52
CA ALA A 162 -22.73 2.98 13.92
C ALA A 162 -22.56 3.23 15.43
N GLN A 163 -23.35 4.12 16.03
CA GLN A 163 -23.33 4.33 17.48
C GLN A 163 -23.69 3.06 18.28
N LYS A 164 -24.59 2.21 17.76
CA LYS A 164 -24.87 0.89 18.35
C LYS A 164 -23.69 -0.05 18.17
N GLU A 165 -23.12 -0.09 16.97
CA GLU A 165 -21.95 -0.93 16.66
C GLU A 165 -20.72 -0.59 17.53
N ILE A 166 -20.50 0.69 17.82
CA ILE A 166 -19.44 1.16 18.74
C ILE A 166 -19.69 0.62 20.16
N LYS A 167 -20.93 0.74 20.66
CA LYS A 167 -21.31 0.22 21.99
C LYS A 167 -21.11 -1.30 22.10
N ASP A 168 -21.39 -2.01 21.01
CA ASP A 168 -21.22 -3.47 20.91
C ASP A 168 -19.77 -3.90 20.60
N LEU A 169 -18.81 -2.96 20.58
CA LEU A 169 -17.40 -3.18 20.21
C LEU A 169 -17.18 -3.73 18.79
N ASN A 170 -18.16 -3.59 17.91
CA ASN A 170 -18.10 -3.99 16.50
C ASN A 170 -17.48 -2.87 15.63
N TYR A 171 -16.24 -2.48 15.95
CA TYR A 171 -15.59 -1.31 15.35
C TYR A 171 -15.38 -1.43 13.83
N ASN A 172 -15.11 -2.61 13.27
CA ASN A 172 -14.99 -2.75 11.81
C ASN A 172 -16.30 -2.38 11.10
N SER A 173 -17.43 -2.83 11.63
CA SER A 173 -18.75 -2.44 11.12
C SER A 173 -18.97 -0.95 11.31
N ALA A 174 -18.69 -0.40 12.50
CA ALA A 174 -18.86 1.02 12.77
C ALA A 174 -18.06 1.92 11.82
N ILE A 175 -16.80 1.56 11.51
CA ILE A 175 -15.95 2.27 10.54
C ILE A 175 -16.60 2.28 9.16
N MET A 176 -17.05 1.12 8.68
CA MET A 176 -17.72 0.99 7.39
C MET A 176 -19.04 1.76 7.36
N THR A 177 -19.86 1.64 8.40
CA THR A 177 -21.15 2.32 8.52
C THR A 177 -20.99 3.84 8.56
N LEU A 178 -20.03 4.37 9.32
CA LEU A 178 -19.72 5.82 9.34
C LEU A 178 -19.16 6.31 8.00
N THR A 179 -18.31 5.52 7.35
CA THR A 179 -17.79 5.85 6.02
C THR A 179 -18.92 5.97 5.00
N ASN A 180 -19.86 5.01 5.00
CA ASN A 180 -21.04 5.05 4.15
C ASN A 180 -21.95 6.23 4.50
N SER A 181 -22.14 6.50 5.80
CA SER A 181 -22.95 7.64 6.29
C SER A 181 -22.41 8.97 5.78
N LEU A 182 -21.08 9.12 5.76
CA LEU A 182 -20.44 10.31 5.20
C LEU A 182 -20.61 10.41 3.68
N LEU A 183 -20.55 9.28 2.98
CA LEU A 183 -20.70 9.19 1.52
C LEU A 183 -22.14 9.49 1.06
N GLU A 184 -23.17 9.19 1.87
CA GLU A 184 -24.55 9.63 1.61
C GLU A 184 -24.65 11.17 1.48
N LEU A 185 -23.77 11.89 2.18
CA LEU A 185 -23.72 13.35 2.17
C LEU A 185 -22.76 13.91 1.12
N LYS A 186 -22.08 13.07 0.34
CA LYS A 186 -20.99 13.46 -0.58
C LYS A 186 -21.39 14.62 -1.48
N LYS A 187 -22.57 14.56 -2.10
CA LYS A 187 -23.10 15.60 -2.99
C LYS A 187 -23.26 16.98 -2.33
N TYR A 188 -23.39 17.02 -1.01
CA TYR A 188 -23.69 18.24 -0.26
C TYR A 188 -22.52 18.68 0.63
N TRP A 189 -21.31 18.12 0.49
CA TRP A 189 -20.19 18.51 1.36
C TRP A 189 -19.81 19.99 1.26
N ASN A 190 -20.17 20.68 0.19
CA ASN A 190 -19.98 22.12 0.04
C ASN A 190 -20.99 22.98 0.83
N GLU A 191 -22.04 22.36 1.37
CA GLU A 191 -23.09 23.01 2.15
C GLU A 191 -23.18 22.40 3.56
N PRO A 192 -23.60 23.16 4.57
CA PRO A 192 -23.89 22.55 5.86
C PRO A 192 -25.14 21.66 5.76
N VAL A 193 -25.02 20.43 6.28
CA VAL A 193 -26.13 19.48 6.42
C VAL A 193 -26.41 19.29 7.90
N TYR A 194 -27.60 19.69 8.35
CA TYR A 194 -28.02 19.59 9.74
C TYR A 194 -28.96 18.41 9.95
N HIS A 195 -28.88 17.80 11.13
CA HIS A 195 -29.86 16.85 11.64
C HIS A 195 -29.91 16.97 13.17
N THR A 196 -31.06 16.69 13.76
CA THR A 196 -31.24 16.65 15.22
C THR A 196 -30.53 15.42 15.79
N ILE A 197 -29.63 15.62 16.76
CA ILE A 197 -28.88 14.58 17.46
C ILE A 197 -29.00 14.83 18.97
N GLY A 198 -29.76 13.97 19.66
CA GLY A 198 -30.21 14.30 21.02
C GLY A 198 -31.21 15.46 20.95
N ASP A 199 -30.94 16.53 21.70
CA ASP A 199 -31.80 17.71 21.77
C ASP A 199 -31.26 18.91 20.93
N GLU A 200 -30.17 18.71 20.18
CA GLU A 200 -29.51 19.77 19.42
C GLU A 200 -29.50 19.48 17.91
N ASP A 201 -29.68 20.52 17.11
CA ASP A 201 -29.44 20.46 15.67
C ASP A 201 -27.94 20.63 15.40
N LYS A 202 -27.30 19.53 14.96
CA LYS A 202 -25.86 19.48 14.71
C LYS A 202 -25.55 19.33 13.24
N ARG A 203 -24.37 19.81 12.84
CA ARG A 203 -23.80 19.55 11.52
C ARG A 203 -23.42 18.08 11.41
N LEU A 204 -24.26 17.31 10.73
CA LEU A 204 -24.15 15.86 10.65
C LEU A 204 -22.83 15.43 9.98
N ASP A 205 -22.39 16.16 8.95
CA ASP A 205 -21.14 15.89 8.25
C ASP A 205 -19.90 16.03 9.14
N ILE A 206 -19.90 17.02 10.04
CA ILE A 206 -18.82 17.23 11.01
C ILE A 206 -18.86 16.14 12.08
N GLU A 207 -20.04 15.82 12.59
CA GLU A 207 -20.23 14.81 13.62
C GLU A 207 -19.72 13.43 13.16
N ILE A 208 -20.10 13.00 11.95
CA ILE A 208 -19.64 11.73 11.37
C ILE A 208 -18.11 11.74 11.19
N ARG A 209 -17.54 12.82 10.64
CA ARG A 209 -16.09 12.93 10.44
C ARG A 209 -15.32 12.90 11.76
N SER A 210 -15.81 13.60 12.78
CA SER A 210 -15.21 13.64 14.10
C SER A 210 -15.22 12.25 14.74
N GLN A 211 -16.38 11.60 14.78
CA GLN A 211 -16.53 10.26 15.34
C GLN A 211 -15.63 9.23 14.65
N LEU A 212 -15.56 9.29 13.31
CA LEU A 212 -14.71 8.38 12.52
C LEU A 212 -13.23 8.62 12.77
N SER A 213 -12.80 9.89 12.82
CA SER A 213 -11.41 10.26 13.08
C SER A 213 -10.98 9.87 14.50
N GLU A 214 -11.83 10.15 15.49
CA GLU A 214 -11.62 9.77 16.88
C GLU A 214 -11.46 8.24 16.98
N MET A 215 -12.42 7.47 16.46
CA MET A 215 -12.38 6.01 16.52
C MET A 215 -11.10 5.43 15.88
N LEU A 216 -10.69 5.94 14.71
CA LEU A 216 -9.47 5.50 14.03
C LEU A 216 -8.20 5.85 14.81
N SER A 217 -8.16 7.01 15.46
CA SER A 217 -7.00 7.45 16.25
C SER A 217 -6.82 6.67 17.55
N GLU A 218 -7.88 6.06 18.07
CA GLU A 218 -7.89 5.34 19.35
C GLU A 218 -7.47 3.87 19.22
N ILE A 219 -7.52 3.31 18.01
CA ILE A 219 -7.21 1.91 17.75
C ILE A 219 -5.69 1.69 17.86
N LYS A 220 -5.29 0.82 18.78
CA LYS A 220 -3.88 0.52 19.06
C LYS A 220 -3.60 -0.97 19.06
N LEU A 221 -2.44 -1.33 18.52
CA LEU A 221 -1.90 -2.69 18.63
C LEU A 221 -1.12 -2.82 19.94
N VAL A 222 -1.32 -3.90 20.69
CA VAL A 222 -0.67 -4.16 21.97
C VAL A 222 -0.09 -5.57 21.98
N LEU A 223 1.16 -5.70 22.43
CA LEU A 223 1.87 -6.96 22.60
C LEU A 223 1.95 -7.39 24.07
N SER A 224 2.13 -8.68 24.30
CA SER A 224 2.43 -9.21 25.64
C SER A 224 3.90 -9.04 26.06
N SER A 225 4.79 -8.74 25.12
CA SER A 225 6.23 -8.55 25.34
C SER A 225 6.80 -7.58 24.31
N GLU A 226 7.83 -6.82 24.69
CA GLU A 226 8.53 -5.87 23.83
C GLU A 226 9.74 -6.49 23.11
N ASN A 227 10.22 -7.63 23.59
CA ASN A 227 11.25 -8.44 22.95
C ASN A 227 10.91 -9.94 23.01
N ILE A 228 11.58 -10.72 22.16
CA ILE A 228 11.60 -12.18 22.25
C ILE A 228 13.04 -12.68 22.27
N VAL A 229 13.28 -13.71 23.08
CA VAL A 229 14.56 -14.39 23.16
C VAL A 229 14.44 -15.75 22.45
N LEU A 230 15.32 -16.02 21.50
CA LEU A 230 15.39 -17.29 20.77
C LEU A 230 16.66 -18.04 21.16
N ASN A 231 16.51 -19.27 21.66
CA ASN A 231 17.60 -20.09 22.17
C ASN A 231 17.31 -21.58 22.04
N THR A 232 18.26 -22.43 22.45
CA THR A 232 18.11 -23.88 22.35
C THR A 232 16.95 -24.45 23.18
N LYS A 233 16.59 -23.81 24.30
CA LYS A 233 15.51 -24.28 25.19
C LYS A 233 14.13 -24.15 24.54
N ASN A 234 13.94 -23.14 23.68
CA ASN A 234 12.71 -22.93 22.93
C ASN A 234 12.82 -23.32 21.45
N SER A 235 13.89 -24.05 21.09
CA SER A 235 14.15 -24.47 19.71
C SER A 235 14.09 -23.29 18.72
N PHE A 236 14.62 -22.14 19.14
CA PHE A 236 14.60 -20.89 18.39
C PHE A 236 13.20 -20.48 17.87
N SER A 237 12.19 -20.76 18.68
CA SER A 237 10.80 -20.41 18.42
C SER A 237 10.18 -19.68 19.63
N SER A 238 9.26 -18.77 19.36
CA SER A 238 8.57 -18.02 20.41
C SER A 238 7.10 -17.84 20.10
N LYS A 239 6.31 -17.54 21.13
CA LYS A 239 4.90 -17.17 20.99
C LYS A 239 4.72 -15.79 21.60
N VAL A 240 4.13 -14.88 20.82
CA VAL A 240 3.85 -13.51 21.27
C VAL A 240 2.35 -13.30 21.35
N GLY A 241 1.90 -12.82 22.50
CA GLY A 241 0.53 -12.37 22.67
C GLY A 241 0.34 -11.04 21.93
N LEU A 242 -0.75 -10.94 21.17
CA LEU A 242 -1.12 -9.75 20.44
C LEU A 242 -2.63 -9.53 20.50
N LYS A 243 -3.02 -8.27 20.72
CA LYS A 243 -4.42 -7.82 20.71
C LYS A 243 -4.51 -6.41 20.14
N VAL A 244 -5.70 -6.04 19.68
CA VAL A 244 -6.04 -4.67 19.30
C VAL A 244 -6.98 -4.12 20.35
N VAL A 245 -6.78 -2.87 20.76
CA VAL A 245 -7.60 -2.21 21.79
C VAL A 245 -8.00 -0.80 21.38
N ASN A 246 -9.10 -0.29 21.95
CA ASN A 246 -9.45 1.13 21.90
C ASN A 246 -8.76 1.92 23.05
N LYS A 247 -9.03 3.24 23.16
CA LYS A 247 -8.50 4.09 24.24
C LYS A 247 -8.84 3.61 25.66
N ASN A 248 -9.97 2.93 25.83
CA ASN A 248 -10.45 2.41 27.10
C ASN A 248 -9.86 1.03 27.45
N GLY A 249 -9.04 0.46 26.56
CA GLY A 249 -8.43 -0.87 26.74
C GLY A 249 -9.35 -2.04 26.40
N ASN A 250 -10.55 -1.79 25.85
CA ASN A 250 -11.44 -2.87 25.39
C ASN A 250 -10.83 -3.56 24.18
N ILE A 251 -10.87 -4.90 24.15
CA ILE A 251 -10.30 -5.70 23.07
C ILE A 251 -11.22 -5.63 21.85
N LEU A 252 -10.63 -5.34 20.69
CA LEU A 252 -11.32 -5.21 19.43
C LEU A 252 -11.00 -6.39 18.50
N LYS A 253 -12.03 -7.04 17.96
CA LYS A 253 -11.91 -8.17 17.03
C LYS A 253 -11.96 -7.74 15.56
N GLY A 254 -11.44 -8.59 14.67
CA GLY A 254 -11.53 -8.47 13.22
C GLY A 254 -10.59 -7.46 12.56
N PHE A 255 -9.63 -6.89 13.30
CA PHE A 255 -8.68 -5.93 12.72
C PHE A 255 -7.56 -6.66 11.95
N PRO A 256 -7.29 -6.30 10.68
CA PRO A 256 -6.25 -6.94 9.90
C PRO A 256 -4.86 -6.47 10.36
N ILE A 257 -4.00 -7.43 10.70
CA ILE A 257 -2.64 -7.19 11.19
C ILE A 257 -1.66 -7.94 10.31
N ARG A 258 -0.75 -7.18 9.70
CA ARG A 258 0.36 -7.68 8.92
C ARG A 258 1.53 -8.00 9.83
N ILE A 259 2.01 -9.23 9.73
CA ILE A 259 3.23 -9.72 10.37
C ILE A 259 4.28 -9.85 9.27
N SER A 260 5.47 -9.32 9.47
CA SER A 260 6.57 -9.43 8.50
C SER A 260 7.93 -9.54 9.16
N TYR A 261 8.74 -10.50 8.68
CA TYR A 261 10.12 -10.73 9.11
C TYR A 261 10.87 -11.55 8.06
N ARG A 262 12.19 -11.70 8.22
CA ARG A 262 13.00 -12.59 7.35
C ARG A 262 13.04 -13.98 7.95
N LYS A 263 12.64 -15.00 7.20
CA LYS A 263 13.01 -16.39 7.47
C LYS A 263 14.36 -16.72 6.83
N ALA A 264 14.96 -17.84 7.21
CA ALA A 264 16.28 -18.29 6.74
C ALA A 264 16.45 -18.17 5.21
N SER A 265 15.45 -18.64 4.45
CA SER A 265 15.49 -18.70 2.99
C SER A 265 14.81 -17.52 2.29
N LEU A 266 13.73 -16.96 2.88
CA LEU A 266 12.82 -16.04 2.20
C LEU A 266 12.24 -15.00 3.17
N PRO A 267 11.84 -13.81 2.70
CA PRO A 267 10.94 -12.95 3.47
C PRO A 267 9.64 -13.67 3.81
N TYR A 268 9.15 -13.52 5.03
CA TYR A 268 7.85 -14.01 5.47
C TYR A 268 6.90 -12.84 5.70
N GLN A 269 5.67 -12.99 5.20
CA GLN A 269 4.60 -12.05 5.43
C GLN A 269 3.28 -12.79 5.54
N ALA A 270 2.48 -12.43 6.53
CA ALA A 270 1.14 -12.95 6.71
C ALA A 270 0.20 -11.86 7.24
N THR A 271 -1.08 -12.03 6.98
CA THR A 271 -2.14 -11.24 7.61
C THR A 271 -2.93 -12.14 8.52
N ILE A 272 -3.08 -11.70 9.76
CA ILE A 272 -4.02 -12.29 10.72
C ILE A 272 -5.08 -11.26 11.07
N PHE A 273 -6.16 -11.70 11.69
CA PHE A 273 -7.20 -10.82 12.21
C PHE A 273 -7.17 -10.87 13.74
N SER A 274 -7.39 -9.72 14.39
CA SER A 274 -7.50 -9.68 15.84
C SER A 274 -8.71 -10.46 16.32
N GLU A 275 -8.61 -11.05 17.51
CA GLU A 275 -9.72 -11.73 18.17
C GLU A 275 -10.25 -10.86 19.33
N ASP A 276 -11.35 -11.27 19.95
CA ASP A 276 -11.90 -10.66 21.17
C ASP A 276 -11.09 -10.98 22.45
N LYS A 277 -9.94 -11.62 22.27
CA LYS A 277 -8.98 -12.00 23.32
C LYS A 277 -7.55 -11.85 22.81
N MET A 278 -6.59 -12.02 23.72
CA MET A 278 -5.17 -12.03 23.36
C MET A 278 -4.84 -13.25 22.46
N SER A 279 -4.54 -13.00 21.19
CA SER A 279 -4.11 -14.03 20.24
C SER A 279 -2.64 -14.35 20.43
N LYS A 280 -2.27 -15.63 20.34
CA LYS A 280 -0.87 -16.07 20.42
C LYS A 280 -0.34 -16.35 19.02
N ILE A 281 0.66 -15.60 18.59
CA ILE A 281 1.30 -15.73 17.28
C ILE A 281 2.56 -16.55 17.46
N ALA A 282 2.70 -17.64 16.71
CA ALA A 282 3.93 -18.41 16.64
C ALA A 282 4.94 -17.72 15.71
N LEU A 283 6.14 -17.51 16.21
CA LEU A 283 7.28 -16.93 15.49
C LEU A 283 8.39 -17.97 15.47
N ASP A 284 8.78 -18.40 14.27
CA ASP A 284 9.71 -19.50 14.06
C ASP A 284 10.62 -19.23 12.87
N LYS A 285 11.77 -19.92 12.86
CA LYS A 285 12.73 -19.89 11.74
C LYS A 285 13.13 -18.46 11.33
N ILE A 286 13.16 -17.55 12.30
CA ILE A 286 13.58 -16.16 12.08
C ILE A 286 15.06 -16.18 11.71
N LYS A 287 15.42 -15.47 10.64
CA LYS A 287 16.79 -15.41 10.16
C LYS A 287 17.69 -14.77 11.21
N PHE A 288 18.70 -15.51 11.68
CA PHE A 288 19.73 -14.95 12.54
C PHE A 288 20.51 -13.83 11.87
N SER A 289 20.82 -12.80 12.66
CA SER A 289 21.75 -11.72 12.33
C SER A 289 22.61 -11.41 13.56
N LYS A 290 23.84 -10.97 13.34
CA LYS A 290 24.69 -10.41 14.41
C LYS A 290 24.21 -9.05 14.90
N THR A 291 23.35 -8.40 14.12
CA THR A 291 22.66 -7.16 14.49
C THR A 291 21.24 -7.46 14.93
N THR A 292 20.62 -6.50 15.63
CA THR A 292 19.23 -6.64 16.09
C THR A 292 18.31 -6.97 14.92
N THR A 293 17.55 -8.05 15.07
CA THR A 293 16.54 -8.48 14.12
C THR A 293 15.17 -8.06 14.65
N TYR A 294 14.27 -7.65 13.75
CA TYR A 294 12.93 -7.21 14.13
C TYR A 294 11.85 -8.02 13.43
N VAL A 295 10.79 -8.31 14.17
CA VAL A 295 9.50 -8.72 13.62
C VAL A 295 8.61 -7.47 13.55
N LYS A 296 8.25 -7.05 12.34
CA LYS A 296 7.37 -5.90 12.13
C LYS A 296 5.92 -6.33 12.16
N LEU A 297 5.14 -5.71 13.04
CA LEU A 297 3.70 -5.92 13.22
C LEU A 297 2.97 -4.61 12.95
N GLN A 298 1.95 -4.61 12.09
CA GLN A 298 1.27 -3.38 11.70
C GLN A 298 -0.19 -3.62 11.32
N LEU A 299 -1.10 -2.73 11.72
CA LEU A 299 -2.48 -2.71 11.24
C LEU A 299 -2.54 -2.36 9.75
N GLU A 300 -3.37 -3.06 8.99
CA GLU A 300 -3.51 -2.85 7.54
C GLU A 300 -4.65 -1.90 7.18
N LYS A 301 -4.32 -0.60 7.03
CA LYS A 301 -5.28 0.45 6.69
C LYS A 301 -6.14 0.12 5.47
N ASP A 302 -5.51 -0.31 4.37
CA ASP A 302 -6.20 -0.55 3.10
C ASP A 302 -7.26 -1.64 3.20
N LYS A 303 -7.00 -2.68 4.01
CA LYS A 303 -7.96 -3.77 4.25
C LYS A 303 -9.09 -3.36 5.20
N LEU A 304 -8.79 -2.47 6.15
CA LEU A 304 -9.78 -1.98 7.10
C LEU A 304 -10.77 -1.00 6.45
N LEU A 305 -10.25 -0.03 5.69
CA LEU A 305 -11.06 1.09 5.20
C LEU A 305 -11.84 0.75 3.92
N SER A 306 -11.37 -0.19 3.10
CA SER A 306 -12.05 -0.66 1.87
C SER A 306 -12.71 0.45 1.01
N ILE A 307 -12.07 1.62 0.92
CA ILE A 307 -12.58 2.78 0.18
C ILE A 307 -12.38 2.57 -1.31
N LYS A 308 -13.43 2.80 -2.12
CA LYS A 308 -13.37 2.74 -3.58
C LYS A 308 -12.32 3.71 -4.11
N ALA A 309 -11.64 3.33 -5.20
CA ALA A 309 -10.56 4.13 -5.78
C ALA A 309 -10.98 5.58 -6.11
N GLU A 310 -12.21 5.77 -6.58
CA GLU A 310 -12.81 7.07 -6.90
C GLU A 310 -13.00 7.99 -5.67
N ASP A 311 -13.12 7.42 -4.47
CA ASP A 311 -13.37 8.16 -3.23
C ASP A 311 -12.10 8.35 -2.40
N LYS A 312 -11.01 7.62 -2.69
CA LYS A 312 -9.78 7.60 -1.87
C LYS A 312 -9.18 8.99 -1.62
N LYS A 313 -9.11 9.83 -2.66
CA LYS A 313 -8.59 11.20 -2.51
C LYS A 313 -9.54 12.10 -1.74
N MET A 314 -10.84 11.94 -1.96
CA MET A 314 -11.88 12.68 -1.26
C MET A 314 -11.97 12.33 0.21
N LEU A 315 -11.62 11.10 0.57
CA LEU A 315 -11.63 10.57 1.93
C LEU A 315 -10.22 10.44 2.53
N LYS A 316 -9.24 11.20 2.02
CA LYS A 316 -7.85 11.12 2.46
C LYS A 316 -7.71 11.34 3.98
N PHE A 317 -8.50 12.25 4.54
CA PHE A 317 -8.51 12.53 5.98
C PHE A 317 -8.74 11.27 6.85
N ILE A 318 -9.53 10.30 6.37
CA ILE A 318 -9.76 9.01 7.07
C ILE A 318 -8.47 8.22 7.16
N ASN A 319 -7.73 8.13 6.05
CA ASN A 319 -6.45 7.43 6.00
C ASN A 319 -5.38 8.12 6.87
N ASP A 320 -5.41 9.45 6.90
CA ASP A 320 -4.48 10.28 7.68
C ASP A 320 -4.81 10.22 9.19
N ALA A 321 -6.09 10.10 9.57
CA ALA A 321 -6.51 9.91 10.96
C ALA A 321 -6.07 8.56 11.53
N PHE A 322 -6.08 7.50 10.71
CA PHE A 322 -5.72 6.16 11.19
C PHE A 322 -4.20 5.97 11.32
N GLN A 323 -3.58 6.33 12.45
CA GLN A 323 -2.13 6.16 12.64
C GLN A 323 -1.79 4.73 13.08
N THR A 324 -1.28 3.89 12.16
CA THR A 324 -1.07 2.45 12.43
C THR A 324 0.21 2.10 13.16
N ASN A 325 1.09 3.08 13.43
CA ASN A 325 2.34 2.99 14.21
C ASN A 325 2.90 1.55 14.29
N PRO A 326 3.68 1.12 13.28
CA PRO A 326 4.21 -0.24 13.24
C PRO A 326 5.01 -0.57 14.51
N ILE A 327 4.76 -1.71 15.12
CA ILE A 327 5.57 -2.22 16.22
C ILE A 327 6.74 -3.02 15.65
N LEU A 328 7.95 -2.68 16.07
CA LEU A 328 9.17 -3.40 15.77
C LEU A 328 9.55 -4.24 16.99
N LEU A 329 9.10 -5.50 17.01
CA LEU A 329 9.42 -6.44 18.09
C LEU A 329 10.86 -6.92 17.93
N ALA A 330 11.73 -6.59 18.89
CA ALA A 330 13.13 -6.98 18.88
C ALA A 330 13.28 -8.50 19.12
N VAL A 331 14.22 -9.11 18.40
CA VAL A 331 14.56 -10.53 18.48
C VAL A 331 16.00 -10.68 18.94
N ASP A 332 16.16 -11.22 20.14
CA ASP A 332 17.44 -11.50 20.76
C ASP A 332 17.79 -12.97 20.56
N PHE A 333 18.93 -13.24 19.93
CA PHE A 333 19.42 -14.61 19.74
C PHE A 333 20.47 -14.94 20.80
N GLU A 334 20.18 -15.94 21.63
CA GLU A 334 21.18 -16.54 22.52
C GLU A 334 21.68 -17.83 21.88
N LEU A 335 22.82 -17.74 21.19
CA LEU A 335 23.46 -18.90 20.59
C LEU A 335 24.04 -19.82 21.67
N PRO A 336 24.00 -21.15 21.47
CA PRO A 336 24.58 -22.11 22.40
C PRO A 336 26.07 -21.92 22.53
N VAL A 337 26.58 -22.18 23.72
CA VAL A 337 28.02 -22.15 24.01
C VAL A 337 28.64 -23.50 23.65
N ILE A 338 29.77 -23.49 22.95
CA ILE A 338 30.40 -24.69 22.39
C ILE A 338 31.70 -25.02 23.14
N TYR A 339 31.85 -26.27 23.59
CA TYR A 339 33.14 -26.81 24.01
C TYR A 339 33.76 -27.60 22.86
N ILE A 340 35.02 -27.29 22.52
CA ILE A 340 35.73 -27.96 21.43
C ILE A 340 36.67 -29.03 22.02
N LYS A 341 36.42 -30.28 21.64
CA LYS A 341 37.23 -31.44 22.02
C LYS A 341 38.00 -31.96 20.80
N ASP A 342 39.31 -31.86 20.84
CA ASP A 342 40.18 -32.55 19.89
C ASP A 342 40.41 -34.00 20.35
N LYS A 343 40.18 -34.96 19.46
CA LYS A 343 40.40 -36.40 19.70
C LYS A 343 41.64 -36.92 18.99
N THR A 344 42.33 -36.08 18.23
CA THR A 344 43.51 -36.44 17.46
C THR A 344 44.72 -36.53 18.39
N ASP A 345 45.44 -37.65 18.33
CA ASP A 345 46.75 -37.78 18.98
C ASP A 345 47.85 -37.39 17.99
N SER A 346 48.03 -36.08 17.79
CA SER A 346 49.05 -35.52 16.90
C SER A 346 49.55 -34.18 17.41
N LYS A 347 50.86 -33.93 17.36
CA LYS A 347 51.45 -32.65 17.79
C LYS A 347 50.96 -31.43 16.99
N TYR A 348 50.42 -31.67 15.80
CA TYR A 348 49.95 -30.63 14.87
C TYR A 348 48.44 -30.41 14.92
N SER A 349 47.71 -31.16 15.76
CA SER A 349 46.25 -31.07 15.83
C SER A 349 45.75 -29.70 16.29
N HIS A 350 46.57 -28.96 17.05
CA HIS A 350 46.29 -27.60 17.49
C HIS A 350 45.98 -26.63 16.34
N TYR A 351 46.64 -26.77 15.17
CA TYR A 351 46.34 -25.95 13.99
C TYR A 351 44.88 -26.06 13.55
N VAL A 352 44.33 -27.28 13.58
CA VAL A 352 42.93 -27.54 13.23
C VAL A 352 42.03 -27.03 14.35
N LYS A 353 42.31 -27.37 15.61
CA LYS A 353 41.50 -26.95 16.76
C LYS A 353 41.34 -25.43 16.81
N ASP A 354 42.43 -24.68 16.66
CA ASP A 354 42.44 -23.22 16.73
C ASP A 354 41.72 -22.59 15.52
N ALA A 355 41.91 -23.15 14.33
CA ALA A 355 41.18 -22.70 13.14
C ALA A 355 39.68 -22.96 13.24
N VAL A 356 39.27 -24.13 13.75
CA VAL A 356 37.86 -24.45 14.01
C VAL A 356 37.29 -23.46 15.04
N ALA A 357 38.01 -23.23 16.14
CA ALA A 357 37.59 -22.26 17.16
C ALA A 357 37.39 -20.87 16.56
N GLN A 358 38.34 -20.39 15.76
CA GLN A 358 38.24 -19.10 15.09
C GLN A 358 37.04 -19.05 14.12
N SER A 359 36.84 -20.07 13.29
CA SER A 359 35.75 -20.13 12.30
C SER A 359 34.37 -20.18 12.96
N VAL A 360 34.23 -20.97 14.03
CA VAL A 360 33.00 -21.07 14.82
C VAL A 360 32.72 -19.76 15.58
N GLY A 361 33.74 -19.17 16.20
CA GLY A 361 33.63 -17.86 16.85
C GLY A 361 33.21 -16.75 15.88
N ASN A 362 33.77 -16.75 14.66
CA ASN A 362 33.38 -15.82 13.60
C ASN A 362 31.91 -15.95 13.17
N LYS A 363 31.25 -17.08 13.45
CA LYS A 363 29.81 -17.27 13.21
C LYS A 363 28.92 -16.78 14.37
N GLY A 364 29.52 -16.31 15.46
CA GLY A 364 28.84 -15.71 16.61
C GLY A 364 28.74 -16.64 17.83
N PHE A 365 29.22 -17.87 17.74
CA PHE A 365 29.20 -18.81 18.87
C PHE A 365 30.26 -18.44 19.90
N THR A 366 29.92 -18.60 21.18
CA THR A 366 30.89 -18.49 22.27
C THR A 366 31.54 -19.84 22.50
N ILE A 367 32.87 -19.86 22.62
CA ILE A 367 33.66 -21.07 22.89
C ILE A 367 34.15 -21.02 24.33
N VAL A 368 34.08 -22.16 25.02
CA VAL A 368 34.54 -22.30 26.41
C VAL A 368 35.50 -23.46 26.56
N ASP A 369 36.41 -23.35 27.52
CA ASP A 369 37.38 -24.41 27.85
C ASP A 369 36.85 -25.42 28.87
N ASN A 370 35.69 -25.16 29.49
CA ASN A 370 35.09 -26.04 30.48
C ASN A 370 33.83 -26.69 29.93
N LEU A 371 33.86 -28.02 29.79
CA LEU A 371 32.73 -28.84 29.34
C LEU A 371 31.43 -28.61 30.13
N ARG A 372 31.53 -28.31 31.44
CA ARG A 372 30.34 -28.05 32.28
C ARG A 372 29.68 -26.70 31.99
N LYS A 373 30.37 -25.79 31.30
CA LYS A 373 29.85 -24.47 30.89
C LYS A 373 29.31 -24.45 29.46
N SER A 374 29.42 -25.55 28.69
CA SER A 374 28.93 -25.60 27.32
C SER A 374 27.52 -26.17 27.22
N ASP A 375 26.79 -25.75 26.19
CA ASP A 375 25.52 -26.36 25.79
C ASP A 375 25.75 -27.48 24.77
N MET A 376 26.82 -27.34 23.96
CA MET A 376 27.18 -28.28 22.91
C MET A 376 28.64 -28.72 23.02
N ILE A 377 28.93 -29.88 22.42
CA ILE A 377 30.28 -30.43 22.29
C ILE A 377 30.59 -30.57 20.80
N MET A 378 31.65 -29.94 20.33
CA MET A 378 32.20 -30.17 18.99
C MET A 378 33.43 -31.07 19.11
N GLU A 379 33.32 -32.29 18.60
CA GLU A 379 34.41 -33.26 18.58
C GLU A 379 35.13 -33.18 17.22
N ILE A 380 36.42 -32.86 17.24
CA ILE A 380 37.29 -32.80 16.06
C ILE A 380 38.15 -34.05 16.02
N ASN A 381 38.27 -34.66 14.85
CA ASN A 381 39.15 -35.81 14.62
C ASN A 381 39.87 -35.71 13.27
N SER A 382 41.20 -35.65 13.30
CA SER A 382 42.06 -35.65 12.12
C SER A 382 42.58 -37.06 11.82
N HIS A 383 42.62 -37.39 10.53
CA HIS A 383 43.02 -38.68 10.00
C HIS A 383 44.24 -38.48 9.13
N GLU A 384 45.37 -39.03 9.56
CA GLU A 384 46.65 -38.92 8.88
C GLU A 384 46.86 -40.15 7.99
N ASN A 385 47.35 -39.93 6.77
CA ASN A 385 47.69 -40.99 5.84
C ASN A 385 49.00 -40.64 5.14
N PHE A 386 49.92 -41.61 5.12
CA PHE A 386 51.26 -41.45 4.58
C PHE A 386 51.43 -42.33 3.35
N LYS A 387 51.95 -41.74 2.27
CA LYS A 387 52.34 -42.51 1.09
C LYS A 387 53.85 -42.68 1.11
N ASN A 388 54.31 -43.84 1.56
CA ASN A 388 55.74 -44.16 1.53
C ASN A 388 56.13 -44.47 0.07
N GLN A 389 56.79 -43.54 -0.60
CA GLN A 389 57.39 -43.75 -1.91
C GLN A 389 58.91 -43.73 -1.74
N ASN A 390 59.65 -44.56 -2.48
CA ASN A 390 61.12 -44.54 -2.54
C ASN A 390 61.69 -43.26 -3.18
N SER A 391 60.96 -42.14 -3.11
CA SER A 391 61.32 -40.82 -3.62
C SER A 391 61.93 -39.95 -2.52
N LYS A 392 62.84 -39.04 -2.90
CA LYS A 392 63.42 -38.03 -1.99
C LYS A 392 62.36 -37.11 -1.33
N ILE A 393 61.16 -37.01 -1.92
CA ILE A 393 60.06 -36.21 -1.41
C ILE A 393 59.10 -37.13 -0.66
N GLN A 394 58.83 -36.78 0.60
CA GLN A 394 57.84 -37.39 1.47
C GLN A 394 56.49 -36.68 1.31
N ILE A 395 55.39 -37.43 1.30
CA ILE A 395 54.03 -36.90 1.12
C ILE A 395 53.16 -37.38 2.28
N ALA A 396 52.50 -36.42 2.93
CA ALA A 396 51.48 -36.65 3.93
C ALA A 396 50.13 -36.14 3.42
N TYR A 397 49.06 -36.85 3.78
CA TYR A 397 47.68 -36.43 3.57
C TYR A 397 46.98 -36.38 4.92
N VAL A 398 46.27 -35.29 5.20
CA VAL A 398 45.43 -35.18 6.39
C VAL A 398 44.02 -34.80 5.95
N SER A 399 43.01 -35.45 6.51
CA SER A 399 41.61 -35.01 6.46
C SER A 399 41.09 -34.88 7.87
N TYR A 400 40.07 -34.06 8.09
CA TYR A 400 39.47 -33.91 9.42
C TYR A 400 37.95 -34.09 9.35
N SER A 401 37.38 -34.42 10.50
CA SER A 401 35.94 -34.48 10.72
C SER A 401 35.59 -33.71 11.97
N ALA A 402 34.41 -33.11 11.97
CA ALA A 402 33.85 -32.41 13.11
C ALA A 402 32.42 -32.90 13.34
N VAL A 403 32.11 -33.28 14.58
CA VAL A 403 30.77 -33.71 14.99
C VAL A 403 30.31 -32.83 16.14
N VAL A 404 29.19 -32.15 15.97
CA VAL A 404 28.55 -31.32 17.01
C VAL A 404 27.40 -32.09 17.62
N LYS A 405 27.42 -32.17 18.96
CA LYS A 405 26.40 -32.87 19.75
C LYS A 405 25.82 -31.96 20.81
N ASP A 406 24.53 -32.14 21.09
CA ASP A 406 23.93 -31.61 22.31
C ASP A 406 24.61 -32.26 23.53
N ARG A 407 25.04 -31.46 24.51
CA ARG A 407 25.78 -31.99 25.66
C ARG A 407 24.93 -32.94 26.52
N ILE A 408 23.64 -32.63 26.69
CA ILE A 408 22.73 -33.35 27.59
C ILE A 408 22.09 -34.52 26.86
N LYS A 409 21.44 -34.27 25.72
CA LYS A 409 20.72 -35.28 24.94
C LYS A 409 21.65 -36.23 24.19
N ARG A 410 22.91 -35.83 23.96
CA ARG A 410 23.92 -36.57 23.17
C ARG A 410 23.54 -36.81 21.71
N GLU A 411 22.51 -36.14 21.23
CA GLU A 411 22.08 -36.16 19.83
C GLU A 411 23.10 -35.43 18.95
N THR A 412 23.42 -36.02 17.80
CA THR A 412 24.25 -35.36 16.78
C THR A 412 23.42 -34.33 16.02
N ILE A 413 23.87 -33.08 16.07
CA ILE A 413 23.21 -31.93 15.43
C ILE A 413 23.83 -31.65 14.06
N TYR A 414 25.15 -31.78 13.96
CA TYR A 414 25.88 -31.45 12.75
C TYR A 414 27.10 -32.36 12.60
N THR A 415 27.37 -32.78 11.36
CA THR A 415 28.56 -33.55 11.01
C THR A 415 29.19 -32.91 9.78
N PHE A 416 30.51 -32.81 9.80
CA PHE A 416 31.31 -32.34 8.68
C PHE A 416 32.51 -33.27 8.49
N SER A 417 32.86 -33.51 7.24
CA SER A 417 34.07 -34.22 6.85
C SER A 417 34.74 -33.46 5.72
N SER A 418 36.05 -33.26 5.83
CA SER A 418 36.83 -32.55 4.82
C SER A 418 37.33 -33.48 3.73
N GLU A 419 37.77 -32.90 2.62
CA GLU A 419 38.65 -33.59 1.68
C GLU A 419 40.05 -33.83 2.30
N LYS A 420 40.94 -34.48 1.55
CA LYS A 420 42.32 -34.73 1.96
C LYS A 420 43.24 -33.59 1.51
N TYR A 421 44.00 -33.04 2.45
CA TYR A 421 44.95 -31.97 2.18
C TYR A 421 46.37 -32.53 2.12
N LYS A 422 47.07 -32.22 1.03
CA LYS A 422 48.41 -32.74 0.74
C LYS A 422 49.49 -31.79 1.25
N GLY A 423 50.41 -32.32 2.04
CA GLY A 423 51.70 -31.71 2.35
C GLY A 423 52.85 -32.50 1.69
N ALA A 424 53.88 -31.78 1.27
CA ALA A 424 55.06 -32.37 0.64
C ALA A 424 56.31 -31.66 1.16
N ASP A 425 57.30 -32.46 1.53
CA ASP A 425 58.60 -31.98 2.02
C ASP A 425 59.65 -33.10 1.88
N TYR A 426 60.92 -32.80 2.15
CA TYR A 426 61.97 -33.82 2.25
C TYR A 426 61.88 -34.62 3.58
N LYS A 427 61.23 -34.05 4.61
CA LYS A 427 60.96 -34.72 5.89
C LYS A 427 59.47 -35.00 6.07
N LEU A 428 59.11 -36.23 6.43
CA LEU A 428 57.71 -36.64 6.61
C LEU A 428 56.98 -35.77 7.65
N ASP A 429 57.67 -35.44 8.74
CA ASP A 429 57.16 -34.60 9.83
C ASP A 429 56.77 -33.19 9.37
N VAL A 430 57.62 -32.57 8.54
CA VAL A 430 57.35 -31.25 7.95
C VAL A 430 56.26 -31.33 6.89
N ALA A 431 56.21 -32.42 6.11
CA ALA A 431 55.12 -32.67 5.18
C ALA A 431 53.76 -32.80 5.92
N LEU A 432 53.76 -33.44 7.09
CA LEU A 432 52.59 -33.55 7.95
C LEU A 432 52.14 -32.18 8.48
N GLU A 433 53.05 -31.40 9.06
CA GLU A 433 52.79 -30.04 9.53
C GLU A 433 52.18 -29.15 8.44
N LYS A 434 52.77 -29.16 7.23
CA LYS A 434 52.25 -28.43 6.06
C LYS A 434 50.83 -28.85 5.69
N SER A 435 50.45 -30.11 5.91
CA SER A 435 49.08 -30.58 5.66
C SER A 435 48.10 -29.98 6.66
N TYR A 436 48.47 -29.93 7.95
CA TYR A 436 47.68 -29.30 9.01
C TYR A 436 47.51 -27.78 8.81
N ILE A 437 48.58 -27.09 8.42
CA ILE A 437 48.52 -25.64 8.12
C ILE A 437 47.52 -25.36 6.97
N LYS A 438 47.57 -26.15 5.90
CA LYS A 438 46.62 -26.02 4.78
C LYS A 438 45.16 -26.26 5.20
N ILE A 439 44.92 -27.23 6.09
CA ILE A 439 43.58 -27.43 6.68
C ILE A 439 43.15 -26.19 7.45
N ALA A 440 44.03 -25.64 8.30
CA ALA A 440 43.73 -24.46 9.10
C ALA A 440 43.40 -23.24 8.23
N GLU A 441 44.12 -23.05 7.13
CA GLU A 441 43.82 -22.01 6.13
C GLU A 441 42.43 -22.20 5.50
N GLU A 442 42.10 -23.41 5.07
CA GLU A 442 40.80 -23.70 4.46
C GLU A 442 39.64 -23.54 5.46
N ILE A 443 39.84 -23.93 6.73
CA ILE A 443 38.84 -23.75 7.78
C ILE A 443 38.49 -22.28 7.98
N ARG A 444 39.52 -21.42 7.99
CA ARG A 444 39.34 -19.97 8.18
C ARG A 444 38.59 -19.32 7.02
N ASN A 445 38.73 -19.86 5.81
CA ASN A 445 38.14 -19.28 4.61
C ASN A 445 36.70 -19.75 4.35
N ASN A 446 36.40 -21.05 4.55
CA ASN A 446 35.16 -21.61 3.99
C ASN A 446 34.45 -22.70 4.81
N SER A 447 35.00 -23.17 5.93
CA SER A 447 34.39 -24.30 6.63
C SER A 447 33.20 -23.90 7.52
N PHE A 448 32.33 -24.89 7.83
CA PHE A 448 31.17 -24.75 8.72
C PHE A 448 30.09 -23.77 8.25
N GLY A 449 29.97 -23.53 6.93
CA GLY A 449 28.91 -22.71 6.32
C GLY A 449 27.52 -23.02 6.90
N ASP A 450 27.20 -24.31 6.96
CA ASP A 450 25.87 -24.81 7.34
C ASP A 450 25.68 -25.05 8.85
N LEU A 451 26.75 -24.95 9.66
CA LEU A 451 26.67 -25.22 11.10
C LEU A 451 25.62 -24.35 11.79
N LEU A 452 25.60 -23.06 11.47
CA LEU A 452 24.65 -22.12 12.05
C LEU A 452 23.21 -22.50 11.66
N ASN A 453 22.98 -22.90 10.41
CA ASN A 453 21.65 -23.30 9.95
C ASN A 453 21.21 -24.60 10.64
N ALA A 454 22.08 -25.59 10.77
CA ALA A 454 21.78 -26.87 11.43
C ALA A 454 21.45 -26.72 12.92
N ILE A 455 21.96 -25.67 13.58
CA ILE A 455 21.65 -25.37 14.99
C ILE A 455 20.33 -24.60 15.13
N LEU A 456 20.02 -23.72 14.17
CA LEU A 456 18.91 -22.77 14.29
C LEU A 456 17.58 -23.23 13.66
N TYR A 457 17.62 -24.10 12.65
CA TYR A 457 16.46 -24.47 11.82
C TYR A 457 16.36 -25.98 11.60
#